data_AF-A0AAW1JF73-F1
#
_entry.id   AF-A0AAW1JF73-F1
#
_cell.length_a   1.000
_cell.length_b   1.000
_cell.length_c   1.000
_cell.angle_alpha   90.00
_cell.angle_beta   90.00
_cell.angle_gamma   90.00
#
_symmetry.space_group_name_H-M   'P 1'
#
loop_
_entity.id
_entity.type
_entity.pdbx_description
1 polymer ?
#
loop_
_entity_poly.entity_id
_entity_poly.type
_entity_poly.pdbx_seq_one_letter_code
_entity_poly.pdbx_strand_id
1 'polypeptide(L)'
;MADGCAGQNKNCTVIGMMCYWFNYCAPTCIKRIEIVFPIVGHSFLPPDRVFGHIEKKLRKTSTIVDPQKYFDIIKEFSSVLKMGKDYVVCDWKAASANVLKTPASWHFKLQKSKRIIISKTANGSVEVKGEPYYNSDVSVFSGICKRGKKIAQMKPKQLDVGRPVKPDKIKSISSLLTLHYDLNWQENPQLSFFKNAFQQGNVEDVNREREAAAVLTDSENEDVY
;
A
#
# COMPACT_ATOMS: atom_id res chain seq x y z
N MET A 1 -10.89 1.38 -13.89
CA MET A 1 -10.55 2.81 -13.96
C MET A 1 -9.70 3.15 -12.75
N ALA A 2 -8.70 4.03 -12.88
CA ALA A 2 -7.83 4.45 -11.79
C ALA A 2 -7.76 5.98 -11.73
N ASP A 3 -8.06 6.58 -10.58
CA ASP A 3 -8.03 8.03 -10.41
C ASP A 3 -6.59 8.57 -10.27
N GLY A 4 -6.35 9.77 -10.81
CA GLY A 4 -5.12 10.53 -10.61
C GLY A 4 -3.82 9.89 -11.14
N CYS A 5 -3.46 10.19 -12.40
CA CYS A 5 -2.15 9.85 -12.98
C CYS A 5 -0.96 10.62 -12.33
N ALA A 6 -1.22 11.63 -11.49
CA ALA A 6 -0.19 12.49 -10.88
C ALA A 6 0.83 11.74 -10.00
N GLY A 7 0.50 10.53 -9.52
CA GLY A 7 1.42 9.62 -8.82
C GLY A 7 2.28 8.78 -9.78
N GLN A 8 2.96 9.41 -10.74
CA GLN A 8 3.59 8.77 -11.91
C GLN A 8 4.52 7.58 -11.61
N ASN A 9 5.21 7.57 -10.47
CA ASN A 9 6.07 6.46 -10.06
C ASN A 9 5.30 5.31 -9.37
N LYS A 10 4.14 5.60 -8.76
CA LYS A 10 3.28 4.60 -8.10
C LYS A 10 2.50 3.78 -9.12
N ASN A 11 2.17 4.36 -10.28
CA ASN A 11 1.49 3.65 -11.37
C ASN A 11 2.34 2.53 -11.96
N CYS A 12 3.68 2.66 -11.93
CA CYS A 12 4.59 1.58 -12.34
C CYS A 12 4.43 0.33 -11.46
N THR A 13 4.35 0.51 -10.13
CA THR A 13 4.11 -0.60 -9.19
C THR A 13 2.77 -1.28 -9.46
N VAL A 14 1.70 -0.50 -9.69
CA VAL A 14 0.37 -1.06 -10.02
C VAL A 14 0.42 -1.85 -11.33
N ILE A 15 1.06 -1.32 -12.37
CA ILE A 15 1.24 -2.03 -13.64
C ILE A 15 2.05 -3.32 -13.41
N GLY A 16 3.10 -3.29 -12.58
CA GLY A 16 3.87 -4.47 -12.20
C GLY A 16 3.03 -5.54 -11.52
N MET A 17 2.19 -5.13 -10.55
CA MET A 17 1.24 -6.01 -9.87
C MET A 17 0.24 -6.62 -10.86
N MET A 18 -0.30 -5.82 -11.78
CA MET A 18 -1.24 -6.29 -12.80
C MET A 18 -0.58 -7.24 -13.78
N CYS A 19 0.66 -6.98 -14.22
CA CYS A 19 1.43 -7.92 -15.04
C CYS A 19 1.65 -9.25 -14.33
N TYR A 20 2.00 -9.22 -13.03
CA TYR A 20 2.17 -10.43 -12.23
C TYR A 20 0.87 -11.22 -12.10
N TRP A 21 -0.20 -10.56 -11.66
CA TRP A 21 -1.52 -11.17 -11.51
C TRP A 21 -2.02 -11.73 -12.83
N PHE A 22 -1.86 -10.98 -13.92
CA PHE A 22 -2.28 -11.43 -15.25
C PHE A 22 -1.53 -12.67 -15.70
N ASN A 23 -0.25 -12.78 -15.35
CA ASN A 23 0.57 -13.91 -15.76
C ASN A 23 0.27 -15.18 -14.96
N TYR A 24 0.00 -15.06 -13.65
CA TYR A 24 -0.03 -16.20 -12.73
C TYR A 24 -1.37 -16.49 -12.06
N CYS A 25 -2.20 -15.47 -11.87
CA CYS A 25 -3.41 -15.57 -11.06
C CYS A 25 -4.68 -15.45 -11.90
N ALA A 26 -4.59 -14.78 -13.06
CA ALA A 26 -5.74 -14.56 -13.92
C ALA A 26 -6.23 -15.87 -14.56
N PRO A 27 -7.55 -16.10 -14.60
CA PRO A 27 -8.14 -17.16 -15.39
C PRO A 27 -7.74 -17.08 -16.87
N THR A 28 -7.65 -18.23 -17.53
CA THR A 28 -7.25 -18.33 -18.96
C THR A 28 -8.22 -17.64 -19.92
N CYS A 29 -9.46 -17.38 -19.50
CA CYS A 29 -10.44 -16.64 -20.30
C CYS A 29 -10.12 -15.14 -20.42
N ILE A 30 -9.30 -14.58 -19.51
CA ILE A 30 -8.91 -13.17 -19.56
C ILE A 30 -7.78 -13.01 -20.57
N LYS A 31 -8.06 -12.27 -21.65
CA LYS A 31 -7.11 -12.07 -22.76
C LYS A 31 -6.35 -10.75 -22.67
N ARG A 32 -6.91 -9.75 -21.99
CA ARG A 32 -6.30 -8.42 -21.84
C ARG A 32 -6.76 -7.75 -20.55
N ILE A 33 -5.91 -6.90 -19.99
CA ILE A 33 -6.26 -5.97 -18.93
C ILE A 33 -6.18 -4.56 -19.49
N GLU A 34 -7.19 -3.75 -19.21
CA GLU A 34 -7.22 -2.36 -19.60
C GLU A 34 -7.39 -1.46 -18.38
N ILE A 35 -6.44 -0.57 -18.18
CA ILE A 35 -6.43 0.43 -17.12
C ILE A 35 -6.68 1.78 -17.76
N VAL A 36 -7.83 2.38 -17.44
CA VAL A 36 -8.21 3.71 -17.94
C VAL A 36 -8.01 4.74 -16.84
N PHE A 37 -7.31 5.82 -17.18
CA PHE A 37 -7.09 7.00 -16.35
C PHE A 37 -8.02 8.13 -16.81
N PRO A 38 -9.19 8.32 -16.17
CA PRO A 38 -10.11 9.42 -16.48
C PRO A 38 -9.48 10.80 -16.25
N ILE A 39 -10.07 11.82 -16.87
CA ILE A 39 -9.69 13.22 -16.65
C ILE A 39 -10.10 13.62 -15.24
N VAL A 40 -9.17 14.25 -14.52
CA VAL A 40 -9.40 14.76 -13.15
C VAL A 40 -10.64 15.64 -13.12
N GLY A 41 -11.52 15.44 -12.13
CA GLY A 41 -12.76 16.21 -11.97
C GLY A 41 -13.97 15.65 -12.72
N HIS A 42 -13.81 14.60 -13.52
CA HIS A 42 -14.90 13.91 -14.21
C HIS A 42 -15.01 12.42 -13.85
N SER A 43 -14.17 11.95 -12.94
CA SER A 43 -14.23 10.61 -12.36
C SER A 43 -15.32 10.59 -11.28
N PHE A 44 -16.54 10.22 -11.62
CA PHE A 44 -17.54 9.86 -10.61
C PHE A 44 -17.36 8.37 -10.27
N LEU A 45 -16.25 8.01 -9.61
CA LEU A 45 -16.00 6.60 -9.32
C LEU A 45 -16.97 6.15 -8.22
N PRO A 46 -17.57 4.95 -8.33
CA PRO A 46 -18.47 4.43 -7.31
C PRO A 46 -17.90 4.46 -5.87
N PRO A 47 -16.58 4.19 -5.64
CA PRO A 47 -15.96 4.34 -4.33
C PRO A 47 -16.04 5.75 -3.73
N ASP A 48 -16.05 6.82 -4.55
CA ASP A 48 -16.08 8.20 -4.06
C ASP A 48 -17.37 8.49 -3.29
N ARG A 49 -18.49 7.92 -3.76
CA ARG A 49 -19.77 7.99 -3.07
C ARG A 49 -19.72 7.27 -1.72
N VAL A 50 -19.11 6.09 -1.68
CA VAL A 50 -18.94 5.32 -0.44
C VAL A 50 -18.09 6.08 0.56
N PHE A 51 -16.98 6.70 0.13
CA PHE A 51 -16.16 7.56 0.98
C PHE A 51 -16.95 8.77 1.50
N GLY A 52 -17.75 9.41 0.66
CA GLY A 52 -18.62 10.51 1.09
C GLY A 52 -19.65 10.10 2.15
N HIS A 53 -20.23 8.90 2.06
CA HIS A 53 -21.14 8.37 3.07
C HIS A 53 -20.44 8.07 4.40
N ILE A 54 -19.27 7.41 4.33
CA ILE A 54 -18.44 7.12 5.50
C ILE A 54 -18.03 8.42 6.19
N GLU A 55 -17.54 9.41 5.44
CA GLU A 55 -17.12 10.70 5.97
C GLU A 55 -18.29 11.45 6.63
N LYS A 56 -19.47 11.46 5.98
CA LYS A 56 -20.67 12.08 6.56
C LYS A 56 -21.08 11.41 7.88
N LYS A 57 -20.95 10.08 8.00
CA LYS A 57 -21.23 9.35 9.25
C LYS A 57 -20.17 9.61 10.32
N LEU A 58 -18.89 9.68 9.93
CA LEU A 58 -17.78 10.03 10.83
C LEU A 58 -17.95 11.44 11.39
N ARG A 59 -18.28 12.44 10.57
CA ARG A 59 -18.51 13.83 11.03
C ARG A 59 -19.67 13.96 12.03
N LYS A 60 -20.67 13.07 11.96
CA LYS A 60 -21.79 13.02 12.92
C LYS A 60 -21.42 12.28 14.21
N THR A 61 -20.33 11.53 14.22
CA THR A 61 -19.87 10.76 15.37
C THR A 61 -18.92 11.64 16.17
N SER A 62 -19.38 12.20 17.29
CA SER A 62 -18.59 13.16 18.09
C SER A 62 -17.28 12.59 18.64
N THR A 63 -17.30 11.32 19.06
CA THR A 63 -16.14 10.68 19.70
C THR A 63 -15.96 9.24 19.23
N ILE A 64 -14.72 8.89 18.90
CA ILE A 64 -14.29 7.53 18.59
C ILE A 64 -13.06 7.20 19.46
N VAL A 65 -13.28 6.36 20.47
CA VAL A 65 -12.24 5.91 21.42
C VAL A 65 -11.69 4.52 21.10
N ASP A 66 -12.47 3.71 20.36
CA ASP A 66 -12.11 2.35 19.97
C ASP A 66 -12.03 2.25 18.44
N PRO A 67 -10.92 1.75 17.87
CA PRO A 67 -10.80 1.45 16.45
C PRO A 67 -11.92 0.58 15.88
N GLN A 68 -12.54 -0.28 16.69
CA GLN A 68 -13.63 -1.14 16.22
C GLN A 68 -14.81 -0.33 15.68
N LYS A 69 -15.07 0.85 16.26
CA LYS A 69 -16.12 1.76 15.80
C LYS A 69 -15.88 2.28 14.37
N TYR A 70 -14.61 2.45 13.95
CA TYR A 70 -14.31 2.76 12.54
C TYR A 70 -14.69 1.59 11.63
N PHE A 71 -14.36 0.36 12.01
CA PHE A 71 -14.74 -0.81 11.22
C PHE A 71 -16.25 -0.95 11.11
N ASP A 72 -16.98 -0.72 12.20
CA ASP A 72 -18.45 -0.79 12.21
C ASP A 72 -19.06 0.25 11.26
N ILE A 73 -18.58 1.50 11.31
CA ILE A 73 -19.03 2.57 10.41
C ILE A 73 -18.71 2.24 8.94
N ILE A 74 -17.50 1.75 8.65
CA ILE A 74 -17.13 1.41 7.27
C ILE A 74 -17.97 0.23 6.76
N LYS A 75 -18.27 -0.75 7.64
CA LYS A 75 -19.08 -1.93 7.33
C LYS A 75 -20.52 -1.60 6.97
N GLU A 76 -21.06 -0.48 7.45
CA GLU A 76 -22.39 0.01 7.03
C GLU A 76 -22.46 0.32 5.53
N PHE A 77 -21.34 0.70 4.91
CA PHE A 77 -21.29 1.20 3.52
C PHE A 77 -20.43 0.35 2.58
N SER A 78 -19.61 -0.57 3.10
CA SER A 78 -18.66 -1.35 2.31
C SER A 78 -18.27 -2.67 2.98
N SER A 79 -17.61 -3.53 2.21
CA SER A 79 -16.91 -4.69 2.76
C SER A 79 -15.61 -4.25 3.44
N VAL A 80 -15.34 -4.78 4.63
CA VAL A 80 -14.14 -4.48 5.42
C VAL A 80 -13.19 -5.67 5.36
N LEU A 81 -11.96 -5.41 4.95
CA LEU A 81 -10.84 -6.34 5.05
C LEU A 81 -9.82 -5.76 6.04
N LYS A 82 -9.38 -6.56 7.01
CA LYS A 82 -8.44 -6.19 8.06
C LYS A 82 -7.02 -6.62 7.67
N MET A 83 -6.15 -5.63 7.55
CA MET A 83 -4.72 -5.85 7.31
C MET A 83 -4.09 -6.72 8.42
N GLY A 84 -3.29 -7.71 8.03
CA GLY A 84 -2.64 -8.64 8.97
C GLY A 84 -3.53 -9.78 9.46
N LYS A 85 -4.84 -9.73 9.14
CA LYS A 85 -5.78 -10.84 9.40
C LYS A 85 -6.29 -11.45 8.11
N ASP A 86 -6.91 -10.64 7.26
CA ASP A 86 -7.57 -11.09 6.04
C ASP A 86 -6.63 -11.09 4.83
N TYR A 87 -5.56 -10.29 4.88
CA TYR A 87 -4.54 -10.24 3.84
C TYR A 87 -3.18 -9.80 4.36
N VAL A 88 -2.14 -10.27 3.67
CA VAL A 88 -0.75 -9.88 3.88
C VAL A 88 -0.38 -8.69 3.00
N VAL A 89 0.47 -7.82 3.52
CA VAL A 89 1.01 -6.69 2.75
C VAL A 89 2.40 -7.09 2.27
N CYS A 90 2.68 -6.92 0.98
CA CYS A 90 3.99 -7.22 0.41
C CYS A 90 4.62 -5.98 -0.23
N ASP A 91 5.95 -5.91 -0.23
CA ASP A 91 6.73 -4.85 -0.87
C ASP A 91 6.78 -5.04 -2.39
N TRP A 92 5.68 -4.67 -3.03
CA TRP A 92 5.57 -4.64 -4.48
C TRP A 92 6.44 -3.56 -5.12
N LYS A 93 6.82 -2.52 -4.38
CA LYS A 93 7.63 -1.43 -4.91
C LYS A 93 9.05 -1.93 -5.20
N ALA A 94 9.69 -2.58 -4.22
CA ALA A 94 11.02 -3.16 -4.41
C ALA A 94 10.99 -4.29 -5.45
N ALA A 95 10.00 -5.19 -5.39
CA ALA A 95 9.88 -6.29 -6.34
C ALA A 95 9.71 -5.81 -7.79
N SER A 96 8.84 -4.82 -8.02
CA SER A 96 8.62 -4.24 -9.34
C SER A 96 9.87 -3.50 -9.84
N ALA A 97 10.53 -2.73 -8.97
CA ALA A 97 11.75 -2.01 -9.33
C ALA A 97 12.91 -2.94 -9.72
N ASN A 98 12.97 -4.15 -9.17
CA ASN A 98 13.98 -5.15 -9.50
C ASN A 98 13.80 -5.77 -10.89
N VAL A 99 12.55 -5.89 -11.36
CA VAL A 99 12.20 -6.60 -12.60
C VAL A 99 11.88 -5.65 -13.75
N LEU A 100 11.19 -4.55 -13.50
CA LEU A 100 10.73 -3.61 -14.52
C LEU A 100 11.77 -2.55 -14.85
N LYS A 101 11.79 -2.10 -16.10
CA LYS A 101 12.50 -0.89 -16.52
C LYS A 101 11.91 0.32 -15.77
N THR A 102 12.71 1.35 -15.57
CA THR A 102 12.18 2.63 -15.08
C THR A 102 11.17 3.19 -16.09
N PRO A 103 10.11 3.90 -15.66
CA PRO A 103 9.09 4.42 -16.57
C PRO A 103 9.64 5.31 -17.69
N ALA A 104 10.77 5.99 -17.46
CA ALA A 104 11.45 6.81 -18.47
C ALA A 104 12.02 5.98 -19.64
N SER A 105 12.35 4.71 -19.40
CA SER A 105 12.90 3.79 -20.41
C SER A 105 11.83 2.92 -21.07
N TRP A 106 10.55 3.23 -20.88
CA TRP A 106 9.45 2.55 -21.56
C TRP A 106 9.29 3.11 -22.98
N HIS A 107 8.73 2.30 -23.86
CA HIS A 107 8.47 2.67 -25.26
C HIS A 107 7.28 3.66 -25.40
N PHE A 108 6.63 4.01 -24.30
CA PHE A 108 5.60 5.04 -24.21
C PHE A 108 5.80 5.88 -22.95
N LYS A 109 5.26 7.10 -22.97
CA LYS A 109 5.30 8.01 -21.82
C LYS A 109 4.10 7.72 -20.92
N LEU A 110 4.35 7.09 -19.77
CA LEU A 110 3.30 6.76 -18.79
C LEU A 110 2.46 7.99 -18.39
N GLN A 111 3.10 9.16 -18.22
CA GLN A 111 2.43 10.41 -17.87
C GLN A 111 1.42 10.90 -18.92
N LYS A 112 1.68 10.58 -20.20
CA LYS A 112 0.82 10.98 -21.32
C LYS A 112 -0.24 9.94 -21.65
N SER A 113 -0.19 8.77 -21.00
CA SER A 113 -1.07 7.66 -21.29
C SER A 113 -2.39 7.83 -20.55
N LYS A 114 -3.49 7.82 -21.31
CA LYS A 114 -4.86 7.82 -20.78
C LYS A 114 -5.38 6.39 -20.60
N ARG A 115 -4.83 5.43 -21.36
CA ARG A 115 -5.10 4.01 -21.21
C ARG A 115 -3.80 3.23 -21.20
N ILE A 116 -3.74 2.19 -20.37
CA ILE A 116 -2.67 1.19 -20.38
C ILE A 116 -3.31 -0.15 -20.65
N ILE A 117 -2.79 -0.87 -21.64
CA ILE A 117 -3.33 -2.16 -22.05
C ILE A 117 -2.22 -3.19 -21.89
N ILE A 118 -2.55 -4.27 -21.18
CA ILE A 118 -1.66 -5.41 -20.90
C ILE A 118 -2.22 -6.62 -21.63
N SER A 119 -1.39 -7.30 -22.40
CA SER A 119 -1.75 -8.49 -23.18
C SER A 119 -0.69 -9.58 -23.04
N LYS A 120 -1.04 -10.81 -23.41
CA LYS A 120 -0.09 -11.92 -23.57
C LYS A 120 0.16 -12.17 -25.04
N THR A 121 1.41 -12.42 -25.39
CA THR A 121 1.76 -12.97 -26.71
C THR A 121 1.31 -14.42 -26.82
N ALA A 122 1.33 -14.97 -28.04
CA ALA A 122 1.10 -16.41 -28.25
C ALA A 122 2.03 -17.30 -27.41
N ASN A 123 3.24 -16.81 -27.11
CA ASN A 123 4.25 -17.50 -26.31
C ASN A 123 4.07 -17.29 -24.80
N GLY A 124 2.99 -16.63 -24.37
CA GLY A 124 2.67 -16.38 -22.96
C GLY A 124 3.45 -15.23 -22.31
N SER A 125 4.26 -14.48 -23.06
CA SER A 125 4.97 -13.32 -22.53
C SER A 125 4.03 -12.13 -22.37
N VAL A 126 4.14 -11.41 -21.24
CA VAL A 126 3.33 -10.21 -20.98
C VAL A 126 3.94 -9.00 -21.68
N GLU A 127 3.12 -8.31 -22.44
CA GLU A 127 3.45 -7.05 -23.11
C GLU A 127 2.48 -5.95 -22.69
N VAL A 128 2.96 -4.71 -22.72
CA VAL A 128 2.21 -3.54 -22.30
C VAL A 128 2.24 -2.52 -23.42
N LYS A 129 1.16 -1.77 -23.60
CA LYS A 129 1.12 -0.55 -24.41
C LYS A 129 0.43 0.57 -23.65
N GLY A 130 0.79 1.81 -23.93
CA GLY A 130 0.13 3.00 -23.37
C GLY A 130 -0.42 3.91 -24.46
N GLU A 131 -1.72 4.17 -24.41
CA GLU A 131 -2.42 4.99 -25.40
C GLU A 131 -2.62 6.42 -24.90
N PRO A 132 -2.31 7.44 -25.72
CA PRO A 132 -2.49 8.84 -25.35
C PRO A 132 -3.95 9.31 -25.41
N TYR A 133 -4.83 8.57 -26.10
CA TYR A 133 -6.26 8.90 -26.23
C TYR A 133 -7.14 7.76 -25.71
N TYR A 134 -8.39 8.07 -25.40
CA TYR A 134 -9.34 7.07 -24.90
C TYR A 134 -9.82 6.11 -26.01
N ASN A 135 -10.01 6.61 -27.23
CA ASN A 135 -10.70 5.88 -28.29
C ASN A 135 -9.78 5.51 -29.46
N SER A 136 -8.48 5.37 -29.22
CA SER A 136 -7.51 5.03 -30.26
C SER A 136 -6.60 3.89 -29.82
N ASP A 137 -6.20 3.04 -30.77
CA ASP A 137 -5.19 2.00 -30.60
C ASP A 137 -4.03 2.25 -31.56
N VAL A 138 -3.26 3.32 -31.32
CA VAL A 138 -2.18 3.78 -32.21
C VAL A 138 -0.80 3.31 -31.73
N SER A 139 -0.71 2.85 -30.49
CA SER A 139 0.55 2.51 -29.84
C SER A 139 0.86 1.01 -29.98
N VAL A 140 2.14 0.66 -29.92
CA VAL A 140 2.61 -0.72 -30.07
C VAL A 140 2.75 -1.44 -28.74
N PHE A 141 2.57 -2.75 -28.74
CA PHE A 141 2.89 -3.61 -27.58
C PHE A 141 4.40 -3.85 -27.50
N SER A 142 4.95 -3.77 -26.29
CA SER A 142 6.33 -4.20 -26.02
C SER A 142 6.56 -4.53 -24.54
N GLY A 143 7.62 -5.30 -24.28
CA GLY A 143 8.03 -5.72 -22.95
C GLY A 143 8.63 -4.59 -22.11
N ILE A 144 8.14 -4.44 -20.88
CA ILE A 144 8.61 -3.45 -19.90
C ILE A 144 9.61 -4.01 -18.88
N CYS A 145 9.98 -5.29 -18.96
CA CYS A 145 10.99 -5.90 -18.08
C CYS A 145 12.41 -5.47 -18.46
N LYS A 146 13.32 -5.41 -17.48
CA LYS A 146 14.76 -5.26 -17.70
C LYS A 146 15.29 -6.44 -18.52
N ARG A 147 16.43 -6.25 -19.21
CA ARG A 147 17.08 -7.32 -19.98
C ARG A 147 17.33 -8.54 -19.10
N GLY A 148 16.95 -9.73 -19.60
CA GLY A 148 17.11 -11.00 -18.88
C GLY A 148 16.16 -11.20 -17.70
N LYS A 149 15.30 -10.22 -17.37
CA LYS A 149 14.31 -10.35 -16.29
C LYS A 149 12.95 -10.75 -16.83
N LYS A 150 12.23 -11.56 -16.06
CA LYS A 150 10.86 -12.01 -16.37
C LYS A 150 9.93 -11.61 -15.23
N ILE A 151 8.64 -11.43 -15.53
CA ILE A 151 7.58 -11.16 -14.54
C ILE A 151 7.59 -12.23 -13.42
N ALA A 152 7.92 -13.48 -13.77
CA ALA A 152 8.14 -14.61 -12.84
C ALA A 152 9.07 -14.32 -11.66
N GLN A 153 10.02 -13.41 -11.87
CA GLN A 153 11.06 -13.11 -10.90
C GLN A 153 10.63 -12.02 -9.90
N MET A 154 9.42 -11.45 -10.06
CA MET A 154 8.85 -10.58 -9.02
C MET A 154 8.44 -11.43 -7.84
N LYS A 155 9.26 -11.39 -6.78
CA LYS A 155 9.01 -12.05 -5.49
C LYS A 155 8.90 -10.97 -4.41
N PRO A 156 7.70 -10.41 -4.18
CA PRO A 156 7.53 -9.36 -3.19
C PRO A 156 7.67 -9.94 -1.78
N LYS A 157 8.51 -9.30 -0.96
CA LYS A 157 8.72 -9.68 0.45
C LYS A 157 7.49 -9.28 1.25
N GLN A 158 7.00 -10.16 2.14
CA GLN A 158 5.97 -9.81 3.10
C GLN A 158 6.51 -8.75 4.07
N LEU A 159 5.68 -7.75 4.36
CA LEU A 159 5.97 -6.69 5.31
C LEU A 159 5.35 -7.03 6.66
N ASP A 160 6.09 -6.75 7.73
CA ASP A 160 5.60 -6.88 9.08
C ASP A 160 4.51 -5.85 9.37
N VAL A 161 3.50 -6.29 10.13
CA VAL A 161 2.36 -5.46 10.54
C VAL A 161 2.63 -4.94 11.94
N GLY A 162 2.37 -3.65 12.14
CA GLY A 162 2.69 -2.96 13.38
C GLY A 162 3.98 -2.17 13.22
N ARG A 163 3.95 -0.94 13.73
CA ARG A 163 5.16 -0.15 13.94
C ARG A 163 5.09 0.39 15.35
N PRO A 164 6.22 0.42 16.07
CA PRO A 164 6.25 1.03 17.39
C PRO A 164 5.79 2.49 17.28
N VAL A 165 4.96 2.91 18.23
CA VAL A 165 4.49 4.28 18.32
C VAL A 165 5.63 5.12 18.87
N LYS A 166 6.03 6.16 18.15
CA LYS A 166 7.13 7.03 18.58
C LYS A 166 6.87 7.61 19.98
N PRO A 167 7.90 7.76 20.84
CA PRO A 167 7.76 8.32 22.19
C PRO A 167 7.04 9.68 22.22
N ASP A 168 7.37 10.58 21.29
CA ASP A 168 6.72 11.90 21.19
C ASP A 168 5.22 11.80 20.93
N LYS A 169 4.81 10.80 20.14
CA LYS A 169 3.40 10.56 19.85
C LYS A 169 2.68 9.97 21.06
N ILE A 170 3.33 9.09 21.81
CA ILE A 170 2.81 8.56 23.08
C ILE A 170 2.60 9.72 24.07
N LYS A 171 3.61 10.58 24.26
CA LYS A 171 3.51 11.76 25.14
C LYS A 171 2.36 12.67 24.74
N SER A 172 2.27 13.03 23.45
CA SER A 172 1.20 13.88 22.92
C SER A 172 -0.19 13.29 23.11
N ILE A 173 -0.39 12.00 22.81
CA ILE A 173 -1.69 11.34 23.00
C ILE A 173 -2.02 11.24 24.49
N SER A 174 -1.03 10.94 25.34
CA SER A 174 -1.22 10.85 26.79
C SER A 174 -1.69 12.17 27.38
N SER A 175 -1.08 13.30 26.97
CA SER A 175 -1.54 14.64 27.36
C SER A 175 -2.97 14.92 26.92
N LEU A 176 -3.36 14.49 25.72
CA LEU A 176 -4.72 14.65 25.22
C LEU A 176 -5.72 13.80 26.01
N LEU A 177 -5.38 12.56 26.35
CA LEU A 177 -6.23 11.68 27.14
C LEU A 177 -6.38 12.20 28.58
N THR A 178 -5.31 12.70 29.20
CA THR A 178 -5.37 13.35 30.51
C THR A 178 -6.25 14.59 30.50
N LEU A 179 -6.22 15.39 29.44
CA LEU A 179 -7.07 16.58 29.32
C LEU A 179 -8.57 16.23 29.20
N HIS A 180 -8.91 15.14 28.53
CA HIS A 180 -10.30 14.76 28.25
C HIS A 180 -10.92 13.79 29.28
N TYR A 181 -10.10 13.01 29.99
CA TYR A 181 -10.53 11.91 30.86
C TYR A 181 -9.80 11.88 32.21
N ASP A 182 -9.15 12.99 32.59
CA ASP A 182 -8.37 13.16 33.80
C ASP A 182 -7.10 12.29 33.90
N LEU A 183 -6.34 12.48 34.98
CA LEU A 183 -5.08 11.75 35.23
C LEU A 183 -5.26 10.22 35.28
N ASN A 184 -6.46 9.76 35.67
CA ASN A 184 -6.78 8.34 35.85
C ASN A 184 -7.36 7.69 34.59
N TRP A 185 -7.20 8.29 33.41
CA TRP A 185 -7.74 7.76 32.14
C TRP A 185 -7.31 6.32 31.85
N GLN A 186 -6.17 5.86 32.39
CA GLN A 186 -5.67 4.50 32.23
C GLN A 186 -6.55 3.42 32.90
N GLU A 187 -7.36 3.82 33.88
CA GLU A 187 -8.32 2.96 34.56
C GLU A 187 -9.62 2.82 33.75
N ASN A 188 -9.87 3.72 32.79
CA ASN A 188 -11.08 3.69 31.96
C ASN A 188 -11.04 2.50 30.98
N PRO A 189 -11.97 1.53 31.09
CA PRO A 189 -12.02 0.36 30.21
C PRO A 189 -12.18 0.72 28.72
N GLN A 190 -12.82 1.85 28.43
CA GLN A 190 -13.04 2.34 27.05
C GLN A 190 -11.75 2.79 26.36
N LEU A 191 -10.67 3.04 27.12
CA LEU A 191 -9.37 3.49 26.62
C LEU A 191 -8.32 2.38 26.61
N SER A 192 -8.73 1.12 26.82
CA SER A 192 -7.87 -0.07 26.82
C SER A 192 -7.02 -0.20 25.55
N PHE A 193 -7.52 0.24 24.40
CA PHE A 193 -6.74 0.29 23.16
C PHE A 193 -5.45 1.12 23.31
N PHE A 194 -5.55 2.33 23.87
CA PHE A 194 -4.39 3.22 24.03
C PHE A 194 -3.39 2.66 25.04
N LYS A 195 -3.88 2.06 26.13
CA LYS A 195 -3.04 1.36 27.11
C LYS A 195 -2.21 0.26 26.44
N ASN A 196 -2.87 -0.60 25.67
CA ASN A 196 -2.21 -1.70 24.97
C ASN A 196 -1.22 -1.18 23.92
N ALA A 197 -1.60 -0.14 23.17
CA ALA A 197 -0.74 0.46 22.14
C ALA A 197 0.54 1.08 22.72
N PHE A 198 0.46 1.70 23.91
CA PHE A 198 1.63 2.28 24.58
C PHE A 198 2.54 1.21 25.19
N GLN A 199 1.96 0.11 25.71
CA GLN A 199 2.74 -1.01 26.25
C GLN A 199 3.50 -1.77 25.15
N GLN A 200 2.90 -1.95 23.97
CA GLN A 200 3.56 -2.60 22.83
C GLN A 200 4.75 -1.79 22.28
N GLY A 201 4.68 -0.46 22.33
CA GLY A 201 5.79 0.41 21.92
C GLY A 201 7.05 0.28 22.79
N ASN A 202 6.89 -0.03 24.09
CA ASN A 202 8.02 -0.17 25.01
C ASN A 202 8.81 -1.49 24.86
N VAL A 203 8.21 -2.55 24.32
CA VAL A 203 8.87 -3.86 24.25
C VAL A 203 9.83 -3.97 23.05
N GLU A 204 9.46 -3.36 21.91
CA GLU A 204 10.30 -3.42 20.70
C GLU A 204 11.46 -2.41 20.71
N ASP A 205 11.29 -1.22 21.30
CA ASP A 205 12.39 -0.25 21.42
C ASP A 205 13.48 -0.76 22.39
N VAL A 206 13.10 -1.42 23.48
CA VAL A 206 14.07 -2.07 24.39
C VAL A 206 14.81 -3.22 23.71
N ASN A 207 14.14 -3.98 22.83
CA ASN A 207 14.80 -5.05 22.08
C ASN A 207 15.70 -4.51 20.96
N ARG A 208 15.32 -3.44 20.26
CA ARG A 208 16.19 -2.79 19.26
C ARG A 208 17.41 -2.12 19.87
N GLU A 209 17.26 -1.47 21.02
CA GLU A 209 18.40 -0.90 21.74
C GLU A 209 19.34 -2.00 22.25
N ARG A 210 18.80 -3.13 22.71
CA ARG A 210 19.60 -4.31 23.09
C ARG A 210 20.28 -4.98 21.91
N GLU A 211 19.61 -5.13 20.76
CA GLU A 211 20.21 -5.67 19.53
C GLU A 211 21.27 -4.73 18.96
N ALA A 212 21.04 -3.41 18.97
CA ALA A 212 22.03 -2.42 18.55
C ALA A 212 23.25 -2.37 19.49
N ALA A 213 23.04 -2.52 20.80
CA ALA A 213 24.12 -2.62 21.78
C ALA A 213 24.92 -3.93 21.64
N ALA A 214 24.26 -5.05 21.34
CA ALA A 214 24.91 -6.35 21.12
C ALA A 214 25.80 -6.36 19.86
N VAL A 215 25.37 -5.70 18.79
CA VAL A 215 26.16 -5.56 17.54
C VAL A 215 27.42 -4.71 17.76
N LEU A 216 27.39 -3.74 18.67
CA LEU A 216 28.55 -2.91 19.01
C LEU A 216 29.57 -3.67 19.86
N THR A 217 29.12 -4.53 20.78
CA THR A 217 30.02 -5.32 21.64
C THR A 217 30.74 -6.46 20.90
N ASP A 218 30.19 -6.96 19.79
CA ASP A 218 30.88 -7.97 18.95
C ASP A 218 31.94 -7.34 18.04
N SER A 219 31.84 -6.04 17.72
CA SER A 219 32.83 -5.34 16.90
C SER A 219 34.06 -4.83 17.65
N GLU A 220 34.05 -4.83 18.99
CA GLU A 220 35.16 -4.37 19.82
C GLU A 220 36.09 -5.51 20.30
N ASN A 221 35.79 -6.77 19.98
CA ASN A 221 36.58 -7.93 20.43
C ASN A 221 37.38 -8.64 19.31
N GLU A 222 37.38 -8.15 18.06
CA GLU A 222 38.16 -8.75 16.97
C GLU A 222 39.54 -8.10 16.71
N ASP A 223 39.90 -7.01 17.41
CA ASP A 223 41.20 -6.35 17.26
C ASP A 223 42.13 -6.55 18.47
N VAL A 224 42.27 -7.78 18.96
CA VAL A 224 43.42 -8.18 19.79
C VAL A 224 43.83 -9.60 19.42
N TYR A 225 44.70 -9.73 18.40
CA TYR A 225 45.97 -10.49 18.43
C TYR A 225 46.64 -10.54 17.05
#